data_AF-A0A0F8YCU2-F1
#
_entry.id   AF-A0A0F8YCU2-F1
#
_cell.length_a   1.000
_cell.length_b   1.000
_cell.length_c   1.000
_cell.angle_alpha   90.00
_cell.angle_beta   90.00
_cell.angle_gamma   90.00
#
_symmetry.space_group_name_H-M   'P 1'
#
loop_
_entity.id
_entity.type
_entity.pdbx_description
1 polymer ?
#
loop_
_entity_poly.entity_id
_entity_poly.type
_entity_poly.pdbx_seq_one_letter_code
_entity_poly.pdbx_strand_id
1 'polypeptide(L)'
;MLEIIPERWAHFRSYDFHPSNQNPIIFLSLSPQNECFIWHEINVDPKKNTTEMIAEKIIEASGELRFKLNRIDPIAGVNQPNTSTTVIQDLNKLFKMYRRQGFGTGGLWLPYDTKYHATRRGFIAGRDNIKKRLI
;
A
#
# COMPACT_ATOMS: atom_id res chain seq x y z
N MET A 1 19.35 -5.82 -14.51
CA MET A 1 17.97 -5.39 -14.19
C MET A 1 17.98 -3.89 -14.30
N LEU A 2 17.21 -3.32 -15.24
CA LEU A 2 17.27 -1.90 -15.58
C LEU A 2 16.92 -1.04 -14.35
N GLU A 3 17.88 -0.22 -13.86
CA GLU A 3 17.66 0.83 -12.85
C GLU A 3 16.77 1.92 -13.45
N ILE A 4 15.46 1.68 -13.57
CA ILE A 4 14.55 2.67 -14.17
C ILE A 4 14.14 3.74 -13.16
N ILE A 5 14.20 3.45 -11.86
CA ILE A 5 13.68 4.33 -10.81
C ILE A 5 14.74 4.51 -9.71
N PRO A 6 15.23 5.74 -9.46
CA PRO A 6 16.21 5.99 -8.39
C PRO A 6 15.64 5.75 -6.99
N GLU A 7 16.36 5.01 -6.15
CA GLU A 7 15.95 4.67 -4.77
C GLU A 7 15.72 5.89 -3.85
N ARG A 8 16.34 7.03 -4.20
CA ARG A 8 16.21 8.28 -3.44
C ARG A 8 14.89 9.02 -3.69
N TRP A 9 14.12 8.60 -4.68
CA TRP A 9 12.83 9.21 -4.99
C TRP A 9 11.79 8.84 -3.92
N ALA A 10 10.65 9.53 -3.93
CA ALA A 10 9.56 9.17 -3.05
C ALA A 10 8.74 8.05 -3.70
N HIS A 11 8.78 6.84 -3.13
CA HIS A 11 8.05 5.68 -3.65
C HIS A 11 6.72 5.47 -2.94
N PHE A 12 5.72 5.07 -3.70
CA PHE A 12 4.35 4.88 -3.24
C PHE A 12 3.71 3.63 -3.85
N ARG A 13 2.74 3.06 -3.12
CA ARG A 13 1.86 1.99 -3.61
C ARG A 13 0.40 2.39 -3.43
N SER A 14 -0.40 2.01 -4.40
CA SER A 14 -1.86 2.12 -4.33
C SER A 14 -2.49 0.78 -4.66
N TYR A 15 -3.52 0.40 -3.93
CA TYR A 15 -4.25 -0.85 -4.11
C TYR A 15 -5.74 -0.55 -4.24
N ASP A 16 -6.27 -0.72 -5.45
CA ASP A 16 -7.71 -0.61 -5.72
C ASP A 16 -8.41 -1.91 -5.32
N PHE A 17 -8.90 -1.98 -4.09
CA PHE A 17 -9.37 -3.24 -3.51
C PHE A 17 -10.87 -3.42 -3.72
N HIS A 18 -11.23 -4.55 -4.30
CA HIS A 18 -12.60 -5.06 -4.36
C HIS A 18 -12.64 -6.53 -3.91
N PRO A 19 -13.69 -7.00 -3.21
CA PRO A 19 -13.77 -8.40 -2.76
C PRO A 19 -14.06 -9.40 -3.88
N SER A 20 -14.48 -8.93 -5.07
CA SER A 20 -14.99 -9.82 -6.13
C SER A 20 -14.42 -9.58 -7.53
N ASN A 21 -13.69 -8.49 -7.73
CA ASN A 21 -13.13 -8.10 -9.02
C ASN A 21 -11.63 -8.26 -9.00
N GLN A 22 -10.99 -8.22 -10.16
CA GLN A 22 -9.54 -8.06 -10.19
C GLN A 22 -9.16 -6.72 -9.59
N ASN A 23 -8.12 -6.73 -8.78
CA ASN A 23 -7.69 -5.58 -8.02
C ASN A 23 -6.30 -5.15 -8.53
N PRO A 24 -6.18 -3.97 -9.17
CA PRO A 24 -4.89 -3.43 -9.55
C PRO A 24 -4.14 -2.89 -8.34
N ILE A 25 -2.85 -3.21 -8.25
CA ILE A 25 -1.91 -2.61 -7.33
C ILE A 25 -0.82 -1.94 -8.16
N ILE A 26 -0.72 -0.63 -8.04
CA ILE A 26 0.24 0.18 -8.80
C ILE A 26 1.41 0.59 -7.91
N PHE A 27 2.58 0.63 -8.53
CA PHE A 27 3.82 1.09 -7.94
C PHE A 27 4.26 2.33 -8.67
N LEU A 28 4.46 3.41 -7.91
CA LEU A 28 4.77 4.70 -8.49
C LEU A 28 5.82 5.46 -7.68
N SER A 29 6.51 6.36 -8.36
CA SER A 29 7.57 7.17 -7.78
C SER A 29 7.41 8.63 -8.19
N LEU A 30 7.63 9.54 -7.25
CA LEU A 30 7.66 10.98 -7.52
C LEU A 30 9.10 11.46 -7.55
N SER A 31 9.50 12.06 -8.68
CA SER A 31 10.82 12.67 -8.83
C SER A 31 10.93 13.97 -8.02
N PRO A 32 12.16 14.44 -7.72
CA PRO A 32 12.37 15.77 -7.13
C PRO A 32 11.78 16.93 -7.96
N GLN A 33 11.52 16.69 -9.25
CA GLN A 33 10.93 17.64 -10.19
C GLN A 33 9.39 17.59 -10.20
N ASN A 34 8.76 16.85 -9.28
CA ASN A 34 7.32 16.61 -9.20
C ASN A 34 6.72 15.83 -10.38
N GLU A 35 7.51 14.98 -11.03
CA GLU A 35 7.03 14.08 -12.08
C GLU A 35 6.67 12.72 -11.46
N CYS A 36 5.48 12.21 -11.79
CA CYS A 36 4.98 10.94 -11.31
C CYS A 36 5.21 9.85 -12.35
N PHE A 37 5.89 8.77 -11.96
CA PHE A 37 6.14 7.61 -12.80
C PHE A 37 5.46 6.39 -12.21
N ILE A 38 4.55 5.77 -12.97
CA ILE A 38 4.05 4.43 -12.67
C ILE A 38 4.96 3.46 -13.39
N TRP A 39 5.68 2.63 -12.63
CA TRP A 39 6.74 1.77 -13.17
C TRP A 39 6.43 0.28 -13.03
N HIS A 40 5.41 -0.08 -12.24
CA HIS A 40 4.92 -1.44 -12.18
C HIS A 40 3.44 -1.49 -11.78
N GLU A 41 2.78 -2.56 -12.22
CA GLU A 41 1.40 -2.87 -11.92
C GLU A 41 1.28 -4.38 -11.74
N ILE A 42 0.61 -4.81 -10.68
CA ILE A 42 0.17 -6.20 -10.52
C ILE A 42 -1.35 -6.22 -10.46
N ASN A 43 -1.96 -7.16 -11.18
CA ASN A 43 -3.39 -7.39 -11.16
C ASN A 43 -3.66 -8.71 -10.41
N VAL A 44 -4.26 -8.61 -9.22
CA VAL A 44 -4.54 -9.77 -8.37
C VAL A 44 -6.02 -10.12 -8.39
N ASP A 45 -6.33 -11.41 -8.37
CA ASP A 45 -7.71 -11.89 -8.28
C ASP A 45 -7.97 -12.34 -6.84
N PRO A 46 -8.81 -11.63 -6.06
CA PRO A 46 -9.07 -11.95 -4.66
C PRO A 46 -9.75 -13.32 -4.48
N LYS A 47 -10.30 -13.91 -5.55
CA LYS A 47 -10.86 -15.28 -5.52
C LYS A 47 -9.78 -16.35 -5.66
N LYS A 48 -8.61 -16.00 -6.18
CA LYS A 48 -7.48 -16.92 -6.44
C LYS A 48 -6.27 -16.65 -5.57
N ASN A 49 -6.19 -15.48 -4.95
CA ASN A 49 -5.05 -15.04 -4.16
C ASN A 49 -5.47 -14.74 -2.73
N THR A 50 -4.86 -15.43 -1.77
CA THR A 50 -4.97 -15.07 -0.35
C THR A 50 -4.25 -13.75 -0.09
N THR A 51 -4.55 -13.09 1.04
CA THR A 51 -3.85 -11.86 1.45
C THR A 51 -2.33 -12.08 1.59
N GLU A 52 -1.90 -13.29 1.97
CA GLU A 52 -0.50 -13.68 2.03
C GLU A 52 0.14 -13.72 0.63
N MET A 53 -0.47 -14.44 -0.32
CA MET A 53 0.02 -14.48 -1.70
C MET A 53 0.09 -13.09 -2.35
N ILE A 54 -0.88 -12.22 -2.03
CA ILE A 54 -0.88 -10.83 -2.49
C ILE A 54 0.29 -10.07 -1.86
N ALA A 55 0.55 -10.24 -0.56
CA ALA A 55 1.65 -9.59 0.12
C ALA A 55 3.02 -10.03 -0.44
N GLU A 56 3.20 -11.31 -0.75
CA GLU A 56 4.41 -11.84 -1.39
C GLU A 56 4.66 -11.22 -2.75
N LYS A 57 3.63 -11.19 -3.62
CA LYS A 57 3.69 -10.51 -4.93
C LYS A 57 4.08 -9.05 -4.80
N ILE A 58 3.53 -8.35 -3.80
CA ILE A 58 3.87 -6.95 -3.57
C ILE A 58 5.33 -6.81 -3.16
N ILE A 59 5.86 -7.68 -2.30
CA ILE A 59 7.24 -7.60 -1.81
C ILE A 59 8.22 -7.90 -2.93
N GLU A 60 7.96 -8.93 -3.73
CA GLU A 60 8.76 -9.27 -4.89
C GLU A 60 8.84 -8.09 -5.87
N ALA A 61 7.70 -7.47 -6.18
CA ALA A 61 7.63 -6.27 -7.01
C ALA A 61 8.29 -5.03 -6.37
N SER A 62 8.32 -4.95 -5.04
CA SER A 62 8.89 -3.82 -4.30
C SER A 62 10.40 -3.78 -4.35
N GLY A 63 11.05 -4.95 -4.43
CA GLY A 63 12.50 -5.08 -4.29
C GLY A 63 13.01 -4.35 -3.04
N GLU A 64 14.08 -3.58 -3.22
CA GLU A 64 14.76 -2.82 -2.17
C GLU A 64 14.24 -1.38 -1.98
N LEU A 65 13.21 -0.97 -2.74
CA LEU A 65 12.71 0.41 -2.72
C LEU A 65 11.89 0.73 -1.47
N ARG A 66 12.20 1.83 -0.76
CA ARG A 66 11.47 2.23 0.45
C ARG A 66 10.22 3.04 0.16
N PHE A 67 9.05 2.48 0.48
CA PHE A 67 7.75 3.12 0.23
C PHE A 67 7.34 4.06 1.36
N LYS A 68 7.23 5.35 1.05
CA LYS A 68 6.79 6.39 1.99
C LYS A 68 5.30 6.29 2.30
N LEU A 69 4.49 5.79 1.37
CA LEU A 69 3.05 5.69 1.54
C LEU A 69 2.47 4.49 0.78
N ASN A 70 1.62 3.73 1.47
CA ASN A 70 0.84 2.64 0.88
C ASN A 70 -0.63 2.91 1.15
N ARG A 71 -1.42 3.01 0.08
CA ARG A 71 -2.85 3.30 0.17
C ARG A 71 -3.69 2.19 -0.44
N ILE A 72 -4.79 1.89 0.19
CA ILE A 72 -5.73 0.84 -0.22
C ILE A 72 -7.15 1.37 -0.12
N ASP A 73 -8.09 0.83 -0.89
CA ASP A 73 -9.48 1.27 -0.76
C ASP A 73 -10.03 1.17 0.66
N PRO A 74 -10.90 2.11 1.07
CA PRO A 74 -11.55 2.07 2.38
C PRO A 74 -12.35 0.79 2.62
N ILE A 75 -12.91 0.18 1.57
CA ILE A 75 -13.69 -1.06 1.68
C ILE A 75 -12.84 -2.24 2.17
N ALA A 76 -11.51 -2.18 2.01
CA ALA A 76 -10.60 -3.17 2.59
C ALA A 76 -10.54 -3.12 4.13
N GLY A 77 -11.09 -2.06 4.74
CA GLY A 77 -11.26 -1.90 6.18
C GLY A 77 -12.51 -2.57 6.74
N VAL A 78 -13.32 -3.24 5.91
CA VAL A 78 -14.44 -4.06 6.36
C VAL A 78 -13.92 -5.43 6.79
N ASN A 79 -14.48 -5.99 7.88
CA ASN A 79 -14.12 -7.32 8.36
C ASN A 79 -14.44 -8.36 7.29
N GLN A 80 -13.53 -9.31 7.08
CA GLN A 80 -13.77 -10.39 6.13
C GLN A 80 -14.81 -11.37 6.72
N PRO A 81 -15.64 -12.04 5.90
CA PRO A 81 -16.70 -12.91 6.42
C PRO A 81 -16.21 -14.06 7.32
N ASN A 82 -15.00 -14.55 7.06
CA ASN A 82 -14.45 -15.74 7.72
C ASN A 82 -13.40 -15.42 8.78
N THR A 83 -13.02 -14.15 8.93
CA THR A 83 -12.00 -13.71 9.89
C THR A 83 -12.50 -12.45 10.57
N SER A 84 -12.31 -12.32 11.88
CA SER A 84 -12.60 -11.06 12.59
C SER A 84 -11.54 -9.97 12.30
N THR A 85 -10.88 -10.04 11.13
CA THR A 85 -9.83 -9.15 10.66
C THR A 85 -10.22 -8.50 9.35
N THR A 86 -9.54 -7.40 9.05
CA THR A 86 -9.63 -6.68 7.78
C THR A 86 -8.42 -7.01 6.92
N VAL A 87 -8.56 -6.86 5.60
CA VAL A 87 -7.43 -7.03 4.66
C VAL A 87 -6.28 -6.11 5.02
N ILE A 88 -6.58 -4.89 5.50
CA ILE A 88 -5.59 -3.91 5.96
C ILE A 88 -4.80 -4.43 7.17
N GLN A 89 -5.49 -5.01 8.16
CA GLN A 89 -4.84 -5.57 9.35
C GLN A 89 -3.93 -6.74 8.97
N ASP A 90 -4.39 -7.62 8.09
CA ASP A 90 -3.63 -8.80 7.68
C ASP A 90 -2.40 -8.41 6.86
N LEU A 91 -2.54 -7.50 5.89
CA LEU A 91 -1.38 -6.94 5.17
C LEU A 91 -0.38 -6.31 6.14
N ASN A 92 -0.82 -5.49 7.08
CA ASN A 92 0.10 -4.85 8.03
C ASN A 92 0.81 -5.85 8.96
N LYS A 93 0.13 -6.93 9.36
CA LYS A 93 0.74 -8.03 10.12
C LYS A 93 1.81 -8.73 9.30
N LEU A 94 1.50 -9.08 8.05
CA LEU A 94 2.42 -9.75 7.12
C LEU A 94 3.65 -8.87 6.83
N PHE A 95 3.46 -7.60 6.46
CA PHE A 95 4.57 -6.66 6.20
C PHE A 95 5.46 -6.43 7.43
N LYS A 96 4.88 -6.48 8.64
CA LYS A 96 5.67 -6.45 9.89
C LYS A 96 6.49 -7.73 10.08
N MET A 97 5.96 -8.89 9.70
CA MET A 97 6.69 -10.16 9.74
C MET A 97 7.83 -10.18 8.72
N TYR A 98 7.56 -9.83 7.47
CA TYR A 98 8.58 -9.79 6.41
C TYR A 98 9.72 -8.83 6.74
N ARG A 99 9.41 -7.63 7.25
CA ARG A 99 10.43 -6.68 7.72
C ARG A 99 11.34 -7.29 8.80
N ARG A 100 10.82 -8.12 9.70
CA ARG A 100 11.62 -8.80 10.73
C ARG A 100 12.50 -9.91 10.15
N GLN A 101 12.07 -10.53 9.06
CA GLN A 101 12.81 -11.57 8.35
C GLN A 101 13.85 -11.00 7.37
N GLY A 102 13.95 -9.67 7.25
CA GLY A 102 14.85 -9.00 6.31
C GLY A 102 14.30 -8.88 4.89
N PHE A 103 13.02 -9.22 4.67
CA PHE A 103 12.38 -9.15 3.36
C PHE A 103 11.48 -7.91 3.23
N GLY A 104 11.67 -7.19 2.12
CA GLY A 104 10.84 -6.07 1.73
C GLY A 104 11.03 -4.81 2.59
N THR A 105 10.59 -3.69 2.05
CA THR A 105 10.89 -2.36 2.60
C THR A 105 9.89 -1.84 3.62
N GLY A 106 9.05 -2.74 4.15
CA GLY A 106 8.01 -2.41 5.11
C GLY A 106 6.97 -1.44 4.54
N GLY A 107 6.35 -0.70 5.47
CA GLY A 107 5.33 0.29 5.16
C GLY A 107 3.94 -0.13 5.63
N LEU A 108 3.21 0.85 6.17
CA LEU A 108 1.88 0.66 6.71
C LEU A 108 0.85 0.91 5.60
N TRP A 109 -0.01 -0.06 5.35
CA TRP A 109 -1.19 0.10 4.52
C TRP A 109 -2.24 0.88 5.28
N LEU A 110 -2.72 1.96 4.65
CA LEU A 110 -3.74 2.84 5.19
C LEU A 110 -4.84 3.05 4.16
N PRO A 111 -6.11 3.16 4.58
CA PRO A 111 -7.19 3.41 3.64
C PRO A 111 -7.01 4.75 2.91
N TYR A 112 -7.58 4.85 1.71
CA TYR A 112 -7.83 6.09 0.98
C TYR A 112 -8.96 6.87 1.66
N ASP A 113 -8.74 7.36 2.87
CA ASP A 113 -9.66 8.32 3.48
C ASP A 113 -9.29 9.74 3.01
N THR A 114 -9.79 10.10 1.83
CA THR A 114 -9.67 11.45 1.26
C THR A 114 -10.76 12.39 1.78
N LYS A 115 -11.76 11.85 2.49
CA LYS A 115 -12.80 12.65 3.13
C LYS A 115 -12.36 13.01 4.54
N TYR A 116 -12.51 14.28 4.88
CA TYR A 116 -12.22 14.82 6.19
C TYR A 116 -13.05 14.10 7.26
N HIS A 117 -12.40 13.36 8.15
CA HIS A 117 -13.01 12.94 9.41
C HIS A 117 -12.11 13.30 10.58
N ALA A 118 -12.49 14.39 11.26
CA ALA A 118 -12.04 14.63 12.64
C ALA A 118 -12.57 13.46 13.49
N THR A 119 -11.68 12.53 13.85
CA THR A 119 -12.03 11.50 14.82
C THR A 119 -11.96 12.08 16.24
N ARG A 120 -12.82 11.62 17.16
CA ARG A 120 -12.81 12.01 18.60
C ARG A 120 -11.46 11.74 19.31
N ARG A 121 -10.51 11.06 18.66
CA ARG A 121 -9.17 10.72 19.17
C ARG A 121 -8.03 11.52 18.52
N GLY A 122 -8.33 12.58 17.77
CA GLY A 122 -7.29 13.47 17.22
C GLY A 122 -6.50 12.88 16.05
N PHE A 123 -6.93 11.77 15.46
CA PHE A 123 -6.38 11.30 14.19
C PHE A 123 -7.05 12.08 13.05
N ILE A 124 -6.31 13.02 12.46
CA ILE A 124 -6.78 13.86 11.37
C ILE A 124 -6.30 13.26 10.05
N ALA A 125 -7.11 12.37 9.46
CA ALA A 125 -6.93 11.96 8.07
C ALA A 125 -7.43 13.08 7.13
N GLY A 126 -6.72 13.29 6.01
CA GLY A 126 -7.03 14.36 5.04
C GLY A 126 -5.84 14.74 4.17
N ARG A 127 -6.12 15.29 2.97
CA ARG A 127 -5.13 15.69 1.94
C ARG A 127 -4.00 16.55 2.51
N ASP A 128 -4.33 17.49 3.41
CA ASP A 128 -3.37 18.47 3.93
C ASP A 128 -2.38 17.86 4.94
N ASN A 129 -2.73 16.75 5.59
CA ASN A 129 -1.81 16.04 6.48
C ASN A 129 -0.95 15.01 5.75
N ILE A 130 -1.39 14.53 4.58
CA ILE A 130 -0.54 13.72 3.70
C ILE A 130 0.67 14.54 3.27
N LYS A 131 0.48 15.80 2.86
CA LYS A 131 1.59 16.71 2.50
C LYS A 131 2.63 16.85 3.61
N LYS A 132 2.21 17.05 4.86
CA LYS A 132 3.11 17.19 6.01
C LYS A 132 3.97 15.96 6.30
N ARG A 133 3.55 14.75 5.87
CA ARG A 133 4.31 13.49 6.05
C ARG A 133 5.30 13.22 4.92
N LEU A 134 5.20 13.96 3.82
CA LEU A 134 6.04 13.76 2.62
C LEU A 134 7.23 14.71 2.57
N ILE A 135 7.15 15.83 3.31
CA ILE A 135 8.24 16.77 3.61
C ILE A 135 9.12 16.16 4.71
#